data_AF-A0A1H5VAV5-F1
#
_entry.id   AF-A0A1H5VAV5-F1
#
_cell.length_a   1.000
_cell.length_b   1.000
_cell.length_c   1.000
_cell.angle_alpha   90.00
_cell.angle_beta   90.00
_cell.angle_gamma   90.00
#
_symmetry.space_group_name_H-M   'P 1'
#
loop_
_entity.id
_entity.type
_entity.pdbx_description
1 polymer ?
#
loop_
_entity_poly.entity_id
_entity_poly.type
_entity_poly.pdbx_seq_one_letter_code
_entity_poly.pdbx_strand_id
1 'polypeptide(L)' 'MNQIVIMALRKPYTFVVLSILIVLFGIRAIRHTPTDVFPTIKTA' A
#
# COMPACT_ATOMS: atom_id res chain seq x y z
N MET A 1 -19.48 16.23 -1.78
CA MET A 1 -18.45 15.44 -2.51
C MET A 1 -17.01 15.83 -2.20
N ASN A 2 -16.64 17.10 -1.97
CA ASN A 2 -15.23 17.48 -1.72
C ASN A 2 -14.73 17.30 -0.27
N GLN A 3 -15.51 16.68 0.62
CA GLN A 3 -15.18 16.64 2.05
C GLN A 3 -13.88 15.87 2.34
N ILE A 4 -13.58 14.81 1.57
CA ILE A 4 -12.32 14.05 1.70
C ILE A 4 -11.11 14.93 1.34
N VAL A 5 -11.24 15.74 0.28
CA VAL A 5 -10.17 16.65 -0.17
C VAL A 5 -9.96 17.76 0.86
N ILE A 6 -11.05 18.31 1.41
CA ILE A 6 -10.99 19.32 2.48
C ILE A 6 -10.35 18.75 3.75
N MET A 7 -10.66 17.50 4.10
CA MET A 7 -10.02 16.78 5.21
C MET A 7 -8.51 16.64 4.99
N ALA A 8 -8.08 16.27 3.78
CA ALA A 8 -6.67 16.16 3.42
C ALA A 8 -5.94 17.51 3.44
N LEU A 9 -6.57 18.58 2.94
CA LEU A 9 -6.04 19.95 2.95
C LEU A 9 -5.89 20.54 4.36
N ARG A 10 -6.72 20.12 5.32
CA ARG A 10 -6.64 20.59 6.72
C ARG A 10 -5.42 20.06 7.48
N LYS A 11 -4.87 18.91 7.07
CA LYS A 11 -3.64 18.32 7.64
C LYS A 11 -2.71 17.85 6.52
N PRO A 12 -2.15 18.78 5.72
CA PRO A 12 -1.44 18.44 4.49
C PRO A 12 -0.20 17.58 4.77
N TYR A 13 0.53 17.88 5.85
CA TYR A 13 1.74 17.14 6.21
C TYR A 13 1.45 15.70 6.63
N THR A 14 0.39 15.47 7.42
CA THR A 14 0.01 14.10 7.82
C THR A 14 -0.39 13.26 6.60
N PHE A 15 -1.09 13.86 5.63
CA PHE A 15 -1.47 13.18 4.39
C PHE A 15 -0.24 12.79 3.56
N VAL A 16 0.71 13.72 3.38
CA VAL A 16 1.95 13.47 2.64
C VAL A 16 2.78 12.37 3.31
N VAL A 17 2.96 12.43 4.64
CA VAL A 17 3.68 11.39 5.38
C VAL A 17 3.01 10.03 5.20
N LEU A 18 1.68 9.97 5.33
CA LEU A 18 0.92 8.73 5.10
C LEU A 18 1.12 8.20 3.68
N SER A 19 1.06 9.05 2.65
CA SER A 19 1.30 8.63 1.27
C SER A 19 2.70 8.05 1.07
N ILE A 20 3.73 8.66 1.67
CA ILE A 20 5.10 8.15 1.63
C ILE A 20 5.18 6.77 2.30
N LEU A 21 4.56 6.61 3.48
CA LEU A 21 4.53 5.32 4.17
C LEU A 21 3.86 4.23 3.31
N ILE A 22 2.73 4.52 2.68
CA ILE A 22 2.04 3.58 1.78
C ILE A 22 2.96 3.13 0.64
N VAL A 23 3.69 4.06 0.01
CA VAL A 23 4.61 3.72 -1.09
C VAL A 23 5.77 2.86 -0.58
N LEU A 24 6.37 3.20 0.57
CA LEU A 24 7.48 2.43 1.15
C LEU A 24 7.05 0.99 1.47
N PHE A 25 5.89 0.82 2.13
CA PHE A 25 5.36 -0.51 2.44
C PHE A 25 4.92 -1.26 1.19
N GLY A 26 4.36 -0.57 0.19
CA GLY A 26 3.96 -1.16 -1.09
C GLY A 26 5.16 -1.73 -1.85
N ILE A 27 6.26 -0.97 -1.97
CA ILE A 27 7.49 -1.45 -2.61
C ILE A 27 8.05 -2.66 -1.85
N ARG A 28 8.06 -2.59 -0.51
CA ARG A 28 8.54 -3.70 0.32
C ARG A 28 7.68 -4.95 0.12
N ALA A 29 6.36 -4.82 0.07
CA ALA A 29 5.45 -5.93 -0.18
C ALA A 29 5.73 -6.57 -1.54
N ILE A 30 5.79 -5.79 -2.62
CA ILE A 30 6.07 -6.30 -3.97
C ILE A 30 7.39 -7.08 -4.02
N ARG A 31 8.44 -6.57 -3.36
CA ARG A 31 9.75 -7.24 -3.33
C ARG A 31 9.78 -8.53 -2.53
N HIS A 32 8.86 -8.72 -1.59
CA HIS A 32 8.80 -9.90 -0.72
C HIS A 32 7.70 -10.89 -1.14
N THR A 33 6.82 -10.52 -2.07
CA THR A 33 5.81 -11.43 -2.61
C THR A 33 6.52 -12.57 -3.34
N PRO A 34 6.31 -13.84 -2.94
CA PRO A 34 6.87 -14.98 -3.65
C PRO A 34 6.32 -15.02 -5.08
N THR A 35 7.20 -15.19 -6.06
CA THR A 35 6.85 -15.21 -7.49
C THR A 35 6.55 -16.63 -8.00
N ASP A 36 6.18 -17.55 -7.11
CA ASP A 36 5.89 -18.92 -7.53
C ASP A 36 4.65 -18.92 -8.44
N VAL A 37 4.81 -19.46 -9.64
CA VAL A 37 3.76 -19.51 -10.65
C VAL A 37 2.72 -20.58 -10.28
N PHE A 38 3.11 -21.57 -9.48
CA PHE A 38 2.25 -22.67 -9.08
C PHE A 38 1.88 -22.56 -7.58
N PRO A 39 0.58 -22.66 -7.24
CA PRO A 39 0.19 -22.85 -5.85
C PRO A 39 0.69 -24.23 -5.37
N THR A 40 1.05 -24.37 -4.10
CA THR A 40 1.52 -25.64 -3.52
C THR A 40 0.56 -26.78 -3.87
N ILE A 41 0.98 -27.64 -4.80
CA ILE A 41 0.22 -28.83 -5.20
C ILE A 41 0.43 -29.87 -4.11
N LYS A 42 -0.64 -30.24 -3.39
CA LYS A 42 -0.64 -31.38 -2.47
C LYS A 42 -1.30 -32.57 -3.16
N THR A 43 -0.49 -33.51 -3.64
CA THR A 43 -0.95 -34.83 -4.07
C THR A 43 -0.89 -35.78 -2.88
N ALA A 44 -2.05 -36.10 -2.33
CA ALA A 44 -2.28 -37.24 -1.44
C ALA A 44 -2.76 -38.42 -2.28
#